data_AF-Q5BWL1-F1
#
_entry.id   AF-Q5BWL1-F1
#
_cell.length_a   1.000
_cell.length_b   1.000
_cell.length_c   1.000
_cell.angle_alpha   90.00
_cell.angle_beta   90.00
_cell.angle_gamma   90.00
#
_symmetry.space_group_name_H-M   'P 1'
#
loop_
_entity.id
_entity.type
_entity.pdbx_description
1 polymer ?
#
loop_
_entity_poly.entity_id
_entity_poly.type
_entity_poly.pdbx_seq_one_letter_code
_entity_poly.pdbx_strand_id
1 'polypeptide(L)'
;DHVLYGLVKPTSLWTYNQESNCIEIHLNKQDCQYWPRLLLDSNQNEILTTMNYINHVGLDNQMDLQSNAKPDLTLKPPFNVGQLEEVDFPMSEDETDLTLQRLDHETLKCTHQAYLSGHQWLFKIYCSNWGSSATHAFCIRHDVDGIVWLPLCQSNLTNIKSGKDQCTWKHVSTLQAFGYVLASKRESRFVSCPVLSDGCSLKFVAVADYTRRIYVYRQPLPNDSKDTELRKRITVNSLERQQIVHVASQHVITLPTNEPITGFVATDEPYPSILVCTQSTLYLLPLDG
;
A
#
# COMPACT_ATOMS: atom_id res chain seq x y z
N ASP A 1 39.19 6.32 -0.04
CA ASP A 1 38.46 5.25 -0.73
C ASP A 1 37.05 5.18 -0.20
N HIS A 2 36.06 5.50 -1.04
CA HIS A 2 34.66 5.36 -0.68
C HIS A 2 34.17 3.98 -1.10
N VAL A 3 33.55 3.26 -0.18
CA VAL A 3 33.03 1.91 -0.46
C VAL A 3 31.62 2.04 -1.06
N LEU A 4 31.33 1.30 -2.14
CA LEU A 4 29.97 1.20 -2.68
C LEU A 4 29.04 0.51 -1.66
N TYR A 5 27.76 0.83 -1.69
CA TYR A 5 26.79 0.29 -0.72
C TYR A 5 26.69 -1.24 -0.74
N GLY A 6 26.95 -1.88 -1.88
CA GLY A 6 26.99 -3.33 -2.01
C GLY A 6 27.91 -3.80 -3.12
N LEU A 7 27.91 -5.12 -3.35
CA LEU A 7 28.73 -5.74 -4.39
C LEU A 7 28.15 -5.49 -5.79
N VAL A 8 29.05 -5.23 -6.74
CA VAL A 8 28.74 -5.03 -8.16
C VAL A 8 29.47 -6.07 -8.99
N LYS A 9 28.81 -6.52 -10.06
CA LYS A 9 29.40 -7.40 -11.06
C LYS A 9 30.54 -6.66 -11.77
N PRO A 10 31.58 -7.37 -12.21
CA PRO A 10 32.73 -6.76 -12.89
C PRO A 10 32.40 -6.21 -14.30
N THR A 11 31.16 -6.31 -14.76
CA THR A 11 30.70 -5.82 -16.07
C THR A 11 30.22 -4.35 -16.03
N SER A 12 30.60 -3.59 -15.01
CA SER A 12 30.22 -2.18 -14.90
C SER A 12 30.92 -1.36 -15.98
N LEU A 13 30.20 -0.40 -16.56
CA LEU A 13 30.65 0.43 -17.69
C LEU A 13 30.56 1.90 -17.29
N TRP A 14 31.35 2.75 -17.95
CA TRP A 14 31.18 4.19 -17.87
C TRP A 14 31.25 4.78 -19.27
N THR A 15 30.48 5.84 -19.49
CA THR A 15 30.40 6.59 -20.74
C THR A 15 30.58 8.07 -20.44
N TYR A 16 31.27 8.79 -21.32
CA TYR A 16 31.42 10.24 -21.19
C TYR A 16 30.65 10.93 -22.32
N ASN A 17 29.70 11.77 -21.95
CA ASN A 17 28.92 12.55 -22.89
C ASN A 17 29.53 13.95 -23.02
N GLN A 18 30.12 14.22 -24.19
CA GLN A 18 30.79 15.50 -24.49
C GLN A 18 29.84 16.68 -24.60
N GLU A 19 28.57 16.46 -24.98
CA GLU A 19 27.58 17.54 -25.16
C GLU A 19 27.05 18.06 -23.82
N SER A 20 26.83 17.14 -22.87
CA SER A 20 26.39 17.49 -21.52
C SER A 20 27.54 17.68 -20.53
N ASN A 21 28.78 17.39 -20.94
CA ASN A 21 29.96 17.39 -20.09
C ASN A 21 29.78 16.52 -18.82
N CYS A 22 29.10 15.39 -18.97
CA CYS A 22 28.73 14.49 -17.88
C CYS A 22 29.36 13.10 -18.07
N ILE A 23 29.78 12.49 -16.96
CA ILE A 23 30.19 11.08 -16.90
C ILE A 23 29.01 10.27 -16.37
N GLU A 24 28.60 9.26 -17.14
CA GLU A 24 27.55 8.34 -16.78
C GLU A 24 28.18 6.99 -16.40
N ILE A 25 27.81 6.44 -15.25
CA ILE A 25 28.38 5.19 -14.72
C ILE A 25 27.24 4.18 -14.58
N HIS A 26 27.38 3.05 -15.28
CA HIS A 26 26.44 1.95 -15.30
C HIS A 26 26.96 0.83 -14.39
N LEU A 27 26.30 0.64 -13.24
CA LEU A 27 26.67 -0.37 -12.25
C LEU A 27 25.67 -1.53 -12.25
N ASN A 28 26.16 -2.75 -12.48
CA ASN A 28 25.35 -3.95 -12.36
C ASN A 28 25.48 -4.53 -10.96
N LYS A 29 24.42 -4.47 -10.15
CA LYS A 29 24.43 -5.08 -8.80
C LYS A 29 24.65 -6.59 -8.88
N GLN A 30 25.45 -7.12 -7.96
CA GLN A 30 25.69 -8.55 -7.87
C GLN A 30 24.45 -9.29 -7.37
N ASP A 31 23.80 -8.75 -6.34
CA ASP A 31 22.59 -9.26 -5.72
C ASP A 31 21.41 -8.30 -5.91
N CYS A 32 20.18 -8.81 -5.85
CA CYS A 32 18.94 -8.02 -5.93
C CYS A 32 18.65 -7.22 -4.64
N GLN A 33 19.66 -6.58 -4.07
CA GLN A 33 19.56 -5.80 -2.84
C GLN A 33 19.24 -4.33 -3.17
N TYR A 34 18.29 -3.77 -2.43
CA TYR A 34 17.99 -2.34 -2.46
C TYR A 34 19.19 -1.52 -1.93
N TRP A 35 19.55 -0.44 -2.62
CA TRP A 35 20.62 0.47 -2.23
C TRP A 35 20.00 1.83 -1.91
N PRO A 36 19.87 2.23 -0.63
CA PRO A 36 19.34 3.54 -0.24
C PRO A 36 20.28 4.69 -0.62
N ARG A 37 21.54 4.38 -0.96
CA ARG A 37 22.57 5.33 -1.41
C ARG A 37 23.63 4.59 -2.22
N LEU A 38 24.39 5.32 -3.03
CA LEU A 38 25.47 4.73 -3.84
C LEU A 38 26.66 4.30 -2.98
N LEU A 39 27.05 5.14 -2.01
CA LEU A 39 28.23 4.94 -1.16
C LEU A 39 27.82 4.54 0.26
N LEU A 40 28.50 3.54 0.82
CA LEU A 40 28.28 3.05 2.18
C LEU A 40 28.65 4.09 3.24
N ASP A 41 29.71 4.87 2.99
CA ASP A 41 30.40 5.66 4.02
C ASP A 41 30.05 7.16 4.01
N SER A 42 29.08 7.61 3.21
CA SER A 42 28.77 9.04 3.17
C SER A 42 28.02 9.47 4.44
N ASN A 43 28.69 10.23 5.30
CA ASN A 43 28.10 11.00 6.40
C ASN A 43 27.39 12.27 5.91
N GLN A 44 27.36 12.52 4.59
CA GLN A 44 26.66 13.63 3.98
C GLN A 44 25.53 13.10 3.09
N ASN A 45 24.29 13.34 3.52
CA ASN A 45 23.08 13.25 2.70
C ASN A 45 23.03 14.41 1.70
N GLU A 46 24.11 14.67 0.95
CA GLU A 46 23.98 15.47 -0.25
C GLU A 46 23.36 14.57 -1.32
N ILE A 47 22.07 14.79 -1.59
CA ILE A 47 21.37 14.24 -2.74
C ILE A 47 22.05 14.86 -3.98
N LEU A 48 23.11 14.22 -4.45
CA LEU A 48 23.83 14.63 -5.66
C LEU A 48 23.17 14.06 -6.90
N THR A 49 21.86 14.23 -7.08
CA THR A 49 21.25 14.02 -8.41
C THR A 49 19.87 14.65 -8.54
N THR A 50 19.76 15.62 -9.45
CA THR A 50 18.57 15.83 -10.27
C THR A 50 18.36 14.56 -11.11
N MET A 51 17.60 13.59 -10.59
CA MET A 51 17.36 12.32 -11.26
C MET A 51 16.25 12.48 -12.31
N ASN A 52 16.64 12.50 -13.58
CA ASN A 52 15.76 12.08 -14.65
C ASN A 52 15.58 10.55 -14.53
N TYR A 53 14.35 10.16 -14.18
CA TYR A 53 13.84 8.80 -13.98
C TYR A 53 14.46 7.74 -14.89
N ILE A 54 15.16 6.77 -14.30
CA ILE A 54 15.34 5.43 -14.89
C ILE A 54 15.20 4.36 -13.79
N ASN A 55 14.03 3.71 -13.82
CA ASN A 55 13.73 2.35 -13.35
C ASN A 55 14.05 1.99 -11.88
N HIS A 56 13.07 2.17 -11.01
CA HIS A 56 13.05 1.57 -9.67
C HIS A 56 12.72 0.07 -9.76
N VAL A 57 13.66 -0.79 -9.35
CA VAL A 57 13.38 -2.18 -8.96
C VAL A 57 13.15 -2.15 -7.45
N GLY A 58 11.86 -2.07 -7.07
CA GLY A 58 11.37 -2.18 -5.70
C GLY A 58 11.15 -3.63 -5.28
N LEU A 59 10.48 -3.84 -4.13
CA LEU A 59 10.31 -5.09 -3.38
C LEU A 59 9.66 -6.29 -4.12
N ASP A 60 9.48 -6.25 -5.44
CA ASP A 60 8.83 -7.28 -6.27
C ASP A 60 9.49 -8.67 -6.17
N ASN A 61 10.78 -8.73 -5.85
CA ASN A 61 11.54 -9.99 -5.84
C ASN A 61 11.29 -10.89 -4.63
N GLN A 62 10.45 -10.50 -3.66
CA GLN A 62 10.08 -11.35 -2.52
C GLN A 62 8.80 -12.18 -2.73
N MET A 63 8.09 -12.03 -3.87
CA MET A 63 6.86 -12.79 -4.17
C MET A 63 7.02 -13.90 -5.22
N ASP A 64 8.23 -14.36 -5.55
CA ASP A 64 8.40 -15.49 -6.47
C ASP A 64 8.11 -16.84 -5.78
N LEU A 65 6.83 -17.10 -5.53
CA LEU A 65 6.31 -18.42 -5.23
C LEU A 65 6.33 -19.26 -6.51
N GLN A 66 7.37 -20.07 -6.63
CA GLN A 66 7.46 -21.32 -7.42
C GLN A 66 6.62 -21.35 -8.72
N SER A 67 7.22 -20.92 -9.84
CA SER A 67 6.82 -21.42 -11.15
C SER A 67 8.02 -21.99 -11.91
N ASN A 68 7.95 -23.29 -12.18
CA ASN A 68 8.97 -24.02 -12.94
C ASN A 68 8.99 -23.58 -14.41
N ALA A 69 10.19 -23.20 -14.87
CA ALA A 69 10.72 -23.30 -16.24
C ALA A 69 10.07 -22.45 -17.37
N LYS A 70 10.80 -21.42 -17.83
CA LYS A 70 11.48 -21.32 -19.16
C LYS A 70 12.21 -19.96 -19.29
N PRO A 71 13.43 -19.90 -19.85
CA PRO A 71 14.24 -18.69 -19.87
C PRO A 71 14.08 -17.96 -21.22
N ASP A 72 12.98 -17.25 -21.45
CA ASP A 72 12.92 -16.35 -22.60
C ASP A 72 11.75 -15.35 -22.54
N LEU A 73 11.76 -14.44 -21.57
CA LEU A 73 10.91 -13.25 -21.64
C LEU A 73 11.68 -12.08 -21.05
N THR A 74 12.04 -11.13 -21.90
CA THR A 74 12.34 -9.77 -21.49
C THR A 74 11.19 -9.30 -20.62
N LEU A 75 11.46 -9.10 -19.32
CA LEU A 75 10.51 -8.61 -18.34
C LEU A 75 10.06 -7.22 -18.79
N LYS A 76 8.97 -7.16 -19.56
CA LYS A 76 8.20 -5.93 -19.70
C LYS A 76 7.82 -5.52 -18.28
N PRO A 77 8.07 -4.27 -17.87
CA PRO A 77 7.53 -3.79 -16.61
C PRO A 77 6.01 -4.05 -16.62
N PRO A 78 5.44 -4.50 -15.49
CA PRO A 78 4.04 -4.93 -15.44
C PRO A 78 3.03 -3.79 -15.69
N PHE A 79 3.52 -2.56 -15.83
CA PHE A 79 2.71 -1.37 -16.07
C PHE A 79 3.23 -0.55 -17.25
N ASN A 80 2.31 0.18 -17.89
CA ASN A 80 2.61 1.15 -18.92
C ASN A 80 2.75 2.53 -18.26
N VAL A 81 3.91 3.19 -18.43
CA VAL A 81 4.21 4.52 -17.88
C VAL A 81 3.16 5.57 -18.31
N GLY A 82 2.55 5.42 -19.48
CA GLY A 82 1.48 6.31 -19.94
C GLY A 82 0.13 6.13 -19.25
N GLN A 83 0.01 5.19 -18.30
CA GLN A 83 -1.20 4.96 -17.49
C GLN A 83 -1.04 5.46 -16.04
N LEU A 84 0.12 6.02 -15.69
CA LEU A 84 0.37 6.59 -14.36
C LEU A 84 -0.38 7.92 -14.21
N GLU A 85 -1.11 8.07 -13.11
CA GLU A 85 -1.86 9.28 -12.75
C GLU A 85 -1.02 10.19 -11.84
N GLU A 86 -1.41 11.46 -11.69
CA GLU A 86 -0.70 12.44 -10.82
C GLU A 86 -0.48 11.95 -9.39
N VAL A 87 -1.35 11.05 -8.92
CA VAL A 87 -1.33 10.46 -7.59
C VAL A 87 -0.39 9.25 -7.47
N ASP A 88 0.20 8.79 -8.57
CA ASP A 88 1.24 7.75 -8.60
C ASP A 88 2.65 8.35 -8.47
N PHE A 89 2.74 9.69 -8.53
CA PHE A 89 3.99 10.41 -8.30
C PHE A 89 4.07 10.87 -6.84
N PRO A 90 5.26 10.89 -6.24
CA PRO A 90 5.47 11.55 -4.95
C PRO A 90 5.02 13.02 -5.05
N MET A 91 4.29 13.50 -4.04
CA MET A 91 3.54 14.77 -4.14
C MET A 91 4.46 16.00 -4.14
N SER A 92 5.76 15.82 -3.82
CA SER A 92 6.82 16.81 -4.06
C SER A 92 8.21 16.16 -4.13
N GLU A 93 9.16 16.83 -4.79
CA GLU A 93 10.59 16.45 -4.78
C GLU A 93 11.22 16.49 -3.36
N ASP A 94 10.57 17.20 -2.44
CA ASP A 94 10.95 17.31 -1.02
C ASP A 94 10.27 16.27 -0.12
N GLU A 95 9.33 15.48 -0.64
CA GLU A 95 8.64 14.45 0.14
C GLU A 95 9.60 13.28 0.35
N THR A 96 10.27 13.29 1.50
CA THR A 96 11.14 12.19 1.91
C THR A 96 10.35 10.89 1.86
N ASP A 97 10.89 9.88 1.17
CA ASP A 97 10.35 8.53 1.14
C ASP A 97 9.86 8.13 2.55
N LEU A 98 8.58 7.76 2.64
CA LEU A 98 8.00 7.37 3.93
C LEU A 98 8.79 6.18 4.49
N THR A 99 9.24 6.33 5.74
CA THR A 99 9.97 5.28 6.46
C THR A 99 9.09 4.69 7.54
N LEU A 100 8.96 3.36 7.50
CA LEU A 100 8.32 2.58 8.52
C LEU A 100 9.38 2.09 9.49
N GLN A 101 9.28 2.48 10.76
CA GLN A 101 10.24 2.10 11.79
C GLN A 101 9.55 1.38 12.94
N ARG A 102 10.21 0.34 13.46
CA ARG A 102 9.83 -0.34 14.71
C ARG A 102 10.84 0.01 15.79
N LEU A 103 10.38 0.71 16.81
CA LEU A 103 11.16 1.02 17.99
C LEU A 103 10.90 -0.02 19.07
N ASP A 104 11.98 -0.53 19.66
CA ASP A 104 11.88 -1.31 20.89
C ASP A 104 11.53 -0.38 22.06
N HIS A 105 10.49 -0.70 22.83
CA HIS A 105 9.99 0.19 23.88
C HIS A 105 10.97 0.36 25.04
N GLU A 106 11.73 -0.68 25.40
CA GLU A 106 12.64 -0.64 26.54
C GLU A 106 13.95 0.09 26.20
N THR A 107 14.53 -0.21 25.04
CA THR A 107 15.82 0.35 24.61
C THR A 107 15.68 1.64 23.80
N LEU A 108 14.47 1.96 23.32
CA LEU A 108 14.15 3.05 22.39
C LEU A 108 14.94 2.99 21.08
N LYS A 109 15.55 1.84 20.75
CA LYS A 109 16.32 1.66 19.53
C LYS A 109 15.43 1.21 18.38
N CYS A 110 15.76 1.68 17.19
CA CYS A 110 15.18 1.16 15.96
C CYS A 110 15.64 -0.29 15.77
N THR A 111 14.68 -1.21 15.80
CA THR A 111 14.92 -2.65 15.58
C THR A 111 14.75 -3.03 14.12
N HIS A 112 13.82 -2.37 13.42
CA HIS A 112 13.52 -2.62 12.03
C HIS A 112 13.17 -1.31 11.35
N GLN A 113 13.61 -1.16 10.10
CA GLN A 113 13.27 -0.04 9.25
C GLN A 113 12.99 -0.54 7.85
N ALA A 114 11.91 -0.07 7.25
CA ALA A 114 11.55 -0.31 5.86
C ALA A 114 11.22 1.02 5.19
N TYR A 115 11.67 1.19 3.95
CA TYR A 115 11.25 2.30 3.10
C TYR A 115 9.99 1.88 2.36
N LEU A 116 9.01 2.78 2.30
CA LEU A 116 7.77 2.53 1.55
C LEU A 116 7.93 2.85 0.07
N SER A 117 9.09 3.33 -0.39
CA SER A 117 9.43 3.47 -1.82
C SER A 117 8.34 4.13 -2.67
N GLY A 118 7.81 5.27 -2.21
CA GLY A 118 6.70 5.97 -2.88
C GLY A 118 5.30 5.42 -2.63
N HIS A 119 5.12 4.29 -1.92
CA HIS A 119 3.80 3.79 -1.54
C HIS A 119 3.13 4.74 -0.54
N GLN A 120 2.01 5.34 -0.95
CA GLN A 120 1.25 6.28 -0.15
C GLN A 120 0.62 5.61 1.07
N TRP A 121 0.71 6.25 2.23
CA TRP A 121 -0.09 5.87 3.40
C TRP A 121 -1.58 6.18 3.16
N LEU A 122 -2.45 5.19 3.30
CA LEU A 122 -3.90 5.36 3.11
C LEU A 122 -4.61 5.63 4.44
N PHE A 123 -4.50 4.72 5.41
CA PHE A 123 -5.13 4.88 6.74
C PHE A 123 -4.64 3.84 7.77
N LYS A 124 -4.93 4.09 9.05
CA LYS A 124 -4.72 3.14 10.16
C LYS A 124 -5.98 2.34 10.47
N ILE A 125 -5.78 1.12 10.98
CA ILE A 125 -6.84 0.18 11.30
C ILE A 125 -6.65 -0.29 12.73
N TYR A 126 -7.67 -0.14 13.57
CA TYR A 126 -7.63 -0.68 14.93
C TYR A 126 -7.74 -2.20 14.90
N CYS A 127 -6.98 -2.88 15.75
CA CYS A 127 -7.04 -4.33 15.91
C CYS A 127 -7.69 -4.68 17.25
N SER A 128 -8.66 -5.59 17.23
CA SER A 128 -9.23 -6.20 18.44
C SER A 128 -8.32 -7.36 18.84
N ASN A 129 -8.06 -7.50 20.14
CA ASN A 129 -7.21 -8.51 20.80
C ASN A 129 -6.77 -9.68 19.88
N TRP A 130 -5.81 -9.41 19.01
CA TRP A 130 -5.08 -10.45 18.34
C TRP A 130 -4.25 -11.11 19.44
N GLY A 131 -3.97 -12.41 19.34
CA GLY A 131 -2.90 -12.99 20.17
C GLY A 131 -1.58 -12.19 20.06
N SER A 132 -1.44 -11.35 19.02
CA SER A 132 -0.38 -10.40 18.71
C SER A 132 -0.59 -9.09 19.48
N SER A 133 0.46 -8.63 20.14
CA SER A 133 0.49 -7.34 20.87
C SER A 133 0.26 -6.09 20.01
N ALA A 134 -0.10 -6.23 18.73
CA ALA A 134 -0.32 -5.10 17.84
C ALA A 134 -1.72 -4.50 18.05
N THR A 135 -1.76 -3.21 18.38
CA THR A 135 -3.00 -2.45 18.55
C THR A 135 -3.54 -1.90 17.23
N HIS A 136 -2.70 -1.82 16.20
CA HIS A 136 -3.05 -1.25 14.91
C HIS A 136 -2.41 -2.03 13.76
N ALA A 137 -3.16 -2.16 12.67
CA ALA A 137 -2.69 -2.44 11.33
C ALA A 137 -2.69 -1.13 10.52
N PHE A 138 -2.11 -1.16 9.33
CA PHE A 138 -2.07 -0.01 8.44
C PHE A 138 -2.29 -0.42 6.99
N CYS A 139 -2.83 0.52 6.21
CA CYS A 139 -3.08 0.33 4.79
C CYS A 139 -2.17 1.27 3.99
N ILE A 140 -1.41 0.70 3.06
CA ILE A 140 -0.61 1.45 2.07
C ILE A 140 -1.17 1.23 0.68
N ARG A 141 -0.98 2.21 -0.20
CA ARG A 141 -1.31 2.09 -1.61
C ARG A 141 -0.28 1.25 -2.33
N HIS A 142 -0.73 0.28 -3.09
CA HIS A 142 0.09 -0.44 -4.06
C HIS A 142 -0.65 -0.43 -5.39
N ASP A 143 -0.10 0.29 -6.37
CA ASP A 143 -0.76 0.59 -7.64
C ASP A 143 -2.16 1.20 -7.41
N VAL A 144 -3.21 0.50 -7.85
CA VAL A 144 -4.61 0.91 -7.69
C VAL A 144 -5.25 0.40 -6.39
N ASP A 145 -4.61 -0.54 -5.69
CA ASP A 145 -5.14 -1.26 -4.54
C ASP A 145 -4.66 -0.66 -3.21
N GLY A 146 -5.40 -0.95 -2.13
CA GLY A 146 -4.97 -0.72 -0.76
C GLY A 146 -4.53 -2.03 -0.10
N ILE A 147 -3.28 -2.12 0.34
CA ILE A 147 -2.72 -3.32 0.98
C ILE A 147 -2.65 -3.13 2.50
N VAL A 148 -3.28 -4.03 3.23
CA VAL A 148 -3.34 -4.00 4.69
C VAL A 148 -2.27 -4.89 5.30
N TRP A 149 -1.43 -4.28 6.14
CA TRP A 149 -0.34 -4.92 6.86
C TRP A 149 -0.58 -4.88 8.37
N LEU A 150 -0.42 -6.04 9.00
CA LEU A 150 -0.48 -6.22 10.45
C LEU A 150 0.92 -6.44 11.02
N PRO A 151 1.40 -5.59 11.94
CA PRO A 151 2.62 -5.85 12.69
C PRO A 151 2.48 -7.11 13.55
N LEU A 152 3.47 -8.00 13.51
CA LEU A 152 3.53 -9.17 14.36
C LEU A 152 4.52 -8.95 15.50
N CYS A 153 4.09 -9.24 16.73
CA CYS A 153 4.99 -9.25 17.88
C CYS A 153 5.67 -10.62 18.01
N GLN A 154 7.00 -10.61 18.22
CA GLN A 154 7.85 -11.81 18.29
C GLN A 154 7.51 -12.75 19.46
N SER A 155 6.76 -12.30 20.47
CA SER A 155 6.38 -13.13 21.63
C SER A 155 5.48 -14.33 21.29
N ASN A 156 4.82 -14.33 20.13
CA ASN A 156 3.99 -15.46 19.68
C ASN A 156 4.72 -16.50 18.84
N LEU A 157 6.00 -16.30 18.54
CA LEU A 157 6.80 -17.22 17.75
C LEU A 157 7.61 -18.14 18.67
N THR A 158 6.93 -18.78 19.63
CA THR A 158 7.54 -19.72 20.59
C THR A 158 7.89 -21.08 20.02
N ASN A 159 7.81 -21.29 18.70
CA ASN A 159 7.99 -22.61 18.08
C ASN A 159 8.83 -22.67 16.80
N ILE A 160 9.80 -21.77 16.58
CA ILE A 160 10.72 -21.93 15.43
C ILE A 160 12.18 -21.71 15.84
N LYS A 161 12.88 -22.82 16.08
CA LYS A 161 14.33 -22.92 16.27
C LYS A 161 15.11 -22.72 14.96
N SER A 162 14.93 -21.62 14.26
CA SER A 162 15.82 -21.27 13.14
C SER A 162 16.04 -19.77 13.09
N GLY A 163 17.29 -19.33 13.25
CA GLY A 163 17.73 -17.93 13.22
C GLY A 163 17.66 -17.28 11.84
N LYS A 164 16.49 -17.35 11.19
CA LYS A 164 16.14 -16.49 10.06
C LYS A 164 15.13 -15.48 10.56
N ASP A 165 15.42 -14.21 10.27
CA ASP A 165 14.57 -13.05 10.51
C ASP A 165 13.12 -13.37 10.12
N GLN A 166 12.27 -13.53 11.14
CA GLN A 166 10.86 -13.81 10.93
C GLN A 166 10.18 -12.51 10.53
N CYS A 167 9.41 -12.57 9.45
CA CYS A 167 8.72 -11.40 8.88
C CYS A 167 7.90 -10.67 9.96
N THR A 168 8.35 -9.47 10.33
CA THR A 168 7.75 -8.60 11.37
C THR A 168 6.36 -8.08 10.98
N TRP A 169 5.93 -8.30 9.74
CA TRP A 169 4.69 -7.76 9.18
C TRP A 169 3.97 -8.85 8.38
N LYS A 170 2.66 -8.95 8.57
CA LYS A 170 1.81 -9.92 7.87
C LYS A 170 0.83 -9.17 6.98
N HIS A 171 0.76 -9.55 5.71
CA HIS A 171 -0.34 -9.13 4.84
C HIS A 171 -1.64 -9.77 5.31
N VAL A 172 -2.69 -8.97 5.48
CA VAL A 172 -3.99 -9.45 6.00
C VAL A 172 -5.12 -9.28 4.99
N SER A 173 -5.12 -8.21 4.21
CA SER A 173 -6.19 -7.94 3.26
C SER A 173 -5.71 -7.07 2.11
N THR A 174 -6.34 -7.22 0.95
CA THR A 174 -6.14 -6.35 -0.22
C THR A 174 -7.48 -5.72 -0.58
N LEU A 175 -7.58 -4.40 -0.46
CA LEU A 175 -8.72 -3.56 -0.83
C LEU A 175 -8.63 -3.19 -2.32
N GLN A 176 -9.33 -3.95 -3.16
CA GLN A 176 -9.26 -3.86 -4.62
C GLN A 176 -9.71 -2.49 -5.17
N ALA A 177 -8.88 -1.83 -5.97
CA ALA A 177 -9.08 -0.49 -6.49
C ALA A 177 -9.28 0.61 -5.43
N PHE A 178 -9.05 0.33 -4.14
CA PHE A 178 -9.30 1.31 -3.08
C PHE A 178 -8.32 2.48 -3.11
N GLY A 179 -7.06 2.26 -3.53
CA GLY A 179 -6.09 3.33 -3.73
C GLY A 179 -6.61 4.35 -4.74
N TYR A 180 -7.14 3.86 -5.87
CA TYR A 180 -7.80 4.70 -6.88
C TYR A 180 -9.06 5.40 -6.34
N VAL A 181 -9.92 4.66 -5.63
CA VAL A 181 -11.14 5.22 -5.03
C VAL A 181 -10.81 6.36 -4.08
N LEU A 182 -9.84 6.19 -3.19
CA LEU A 182 -9.45 7.22 -2.22
C LEU A 182 -8.80 8.41 -2.90
N ALA A 183 -7.92 8.19 -3.87
CA ALA A 183 -7.30 9.26 -4.67
C ALA A 183 -8.34 10.16 -5.37
N SER A 184 -9.46 9.58 -5.82
CA SER A 184 -10.57 10.35 -6.41
C SER A 184 -11.31 11.25 -5.40
N LYS A 185 -11.11 11.06 -4.09
CA LYS A 185 -11.73 11.85 -3.02
C LYS A 185 -10.74 12.88 -2.48
N ARG A 186 -10.41 13.86 -3.31
CA ARG A 186 -9.44 14.94 -2.98
C ARG A 186 -9.79 15.71 -1.70
N GLU A 187 -11.08 15.81 -1.37
CA GLU A 187 -11.58 16.46 -0.15
C GLU A 187 -11.77 15.50 1.03
N SER A 188 -11.29 14.26 0.92
CA SER A 188 -11.38 13.29 2.02
C SER A 188 -10.57 13.77 3.22
N ARG A 189 -11.20 13.69 4.40
CA ARG A 189 -10.60 14.07 5.67
C ARG A 189 -10.54 12.92 6.65
N PHE A 190 -11.51 12.02 6.58
CA PHE A 190 -11.61 10.88 7.47
C PHE A 190 -11.68 9.60 6.66
N VAL A 191 -10.89 8.62 7.07
CA VAL A 191 -10.96 7.24 6.57
C VAL A 191 -11.03 6.33 7.78
N SER A 192 -12.05 5.48 7.83
CA SER A 192 -12.29 4.57 8.95
C SER A 192 -12.85 3.25 8.44
N CYS A 193 -12.50 2.16 9.11
CA CYS A 193 -13.06 0.84 8.88
C CYS A 193 -13.37 0.19 10.23
N PRO A 194 -14.20 -0.87 10.25
CA PRO A 194 -14.37 -1.70 11.43
C PRO A 194 -13.06 -2.24 11.97
N VAL A 195 -13.10 -2.66 13.23
CA VAL A 195 -11.94 -3.21 13.92
C VAL A 195 -11.53 -4.52 13.26
N LEU A 196 -10.23 -4.67 12.99
CA LEU A 196 -9.67 -5.90 12.44
C LEU A 196 -9.63 -6.97 13.54
N SER A 197 -10.21 -8.14 13.27
CA SER A 197 -10.21 -9.31 14.14
C SER A 197 -9.55 -10.50 13.45
N ASP A 198 -9.08 -11.47 14.23
CA ASP A 198 -8.35 -12.63 13.68
C ASP A 198 -9.24 -13.45 12.74
N GLY A 199 -8.70 -13.80 11.57
CA GLY A 199 -9.40 -14.54 10.52
C GLY A 199 -10.52 -13.78 9.79
N CYS A 200 -10.78 -12.50 10.10
CA CYS A 200 -11.82 -11.72 9.43
C CYS A 200 -11.24 -10.72 8.42
N SER A 201 -11.79 -10.71 7.21
CA SER A 201 -11.53 -9.66 6.22
C SER A 201 -12.26 -8.37 6.59
N LEU A 202 -11.76 -7.23 6.12
CA LEU A 202 -12.43 -5.94 6.29
C LEU A 202 -13.76 -5.93 5.52
N LYS A 203 -14.87 -5.76 6.24
CA LYS A 203 -16.21 -5.75 5.66
C LYS A 203 -16.46 -4.51 4.79
N PHE A 204 -15.99 -3.35 5.24
CA PHE A 204 -16.11 -2.10 4.51
C PHE A 204 -15.07 -1.08 4.96
N VAL A 205 -14.86 -0.06 4.15
CA VAL A 205 -14.09 1.14 4.49
C VAL A 205 -14.96 2.34 4.18
N ALA A 206 -15.06 3.27 5.12
CA ALA A 206 -15.82 4.50 4.98
C ALA A 206 -14.87 5.69 4.88
N VAL A 207 -15.13 6.56 3.91
CA VAL A 207 -14.37 7.78 3.64
C VAL A 207 -15.31 8.96 3.74
N ALA A 208 -15.03 9.95 4.57
CA ALA A 208 -15.82 11.16 4.64
C ALA A 208 -15.03 12.37 4.13
N ASP A 209 -15.72 13.24 3.40
CA ASP A 209 -15.23 14.60 3.14
C ASP A 209 -15.30 15.47 4.40
N TYR A 210 -14.93 16.74 4.29
CA TYR A 210 -14.95 17.65 5.42
C TYR A 210 -16.37 18.00 5.93
N THR A 211 -17.42 17.83 5.12
CA THR A 211 -18.72 18.46 5.37
C THR A 211 -19.88 17.47 5.49
N ARG A 212 -20.18 16.67 4.46
CA ARG A 212 -21.43 15.90 4.43
C ARG A 212 -21.38 14.60 3.66
N ARG A 213 -20.43 14.38 2.76
CA ARG A 213 -20.45 13.19 1.91
C ARG A 213 -19.62 12.09 2.54
N ILE A 214 -20.23 10.92 2.65
CA ILE A 214 -19.62 9.72 3.19
C ILE A 214 -19.71 8.66 2.12
N TYR A 215 -18.55 8.18 1.68
CA TYR A 215 -18.39 7.13 0.69
C TYR A 215 -18.13 5.82 1.43
N VAL A 216 -18.98 4.82 1.21
CA VAL A 216 -18.86 3.50 1.81
C VAL A 216 -18.40 2.53 0.75
N TYR A 217 -17.16 2.07 0.86
CA TYR A 217 -16.53 1.10 -0.01
C TYR A 217 -16.65 -0.30 0.60
N ARG A 218 -17.16 -1.27 -0.16
CA ARG A 218 -17.28 -2.68 0.25
C ARG A 218 -16.55 -3.58 -0.74
N GLN A 219 -15.76 -4.51 -0.23
CA GLN A 219 -15.21 -5.57 -1.06
C GLN A 219 -16.30 -6.58 -1.42
N PRO A 220 -16.22 -7.20 -2.60
CA PRO A 220 -17.16 -8.24 -2.95
C PRO A 220 -17.01 -9.42 -1.99
N LEU A 221 -18.13 -9.89 -1.45
CA LEU A 221 -18.16 -11.06 -0.58
C LEU A 221 -18.35 -12.30 -1.46
N PRO A 222 -17.59 -13.39 -1.24
CA PRO A 222 -17.67 -14.59 -2.09
C PRO A 222 -19.08 -15.20 -2.25
N ASN A 223 -20.02 -14.87 -1.36
CA ASN A 223 -21.35 -15.48 -1.30
C ASN A 223 -22.52 -14.47 -1.35
N ASP A 224 -22.28 -13.17 -1.56
CA ASP A 224 -23.37 -12.20 -1.62
C ASP A 224 -23.85 -11.99 -3.06
N SER A 225 -25.02 -12.55 -3.38
CA SER A 225 -25.65 -12.46 -4.70
C SER A 225 -26.10 -11.05 -5.09
N LYS A 226 -25.89 -10.05 -4.20
CA LYS A 226 -26.15 -8.64 -4.45
C LYS A 226 -24.94 -7.89 -5.04
N ASP A 227 -23.77 -8.52 -5.14
CA ASP A 227 -22.58 -7.87 -5.66
C ASP A 227 -22.74 -7.48 -7.14
N THR A 228 -22.25 -6.28 -7.46
CA THR A 228 -22.39 -5.67 -8.77
C THR A 228 -21.64 -6.50 -9.82
N GLU A 229 -22.36 -7.30 -10.60
CA GLU A 229 -21.79 -8.10 -11.68
C GLU A 229 -21.37 -7.18 -12.84
N LEU A 230 -20.06 -7.03 -13.09
CA LEU A 230 -19.61 -6.53 -14.39
C LEU A 230 -19.74 -7.64 -15.43
N ARG A 231 -20.80 -7.57 -16.24
CA ARG A 231 -20.89 -8.39 -17.46
C ARG A 231 -20.00 -7.78 -18.53
N LYS A 232 -18.87 -8.43 -18.84
CA LYS A 232 -18.04 -8.08 -20.00
C LYS A 232 -18.92 -8.10 -21.27
N ARG A 233 -18.96 -6.98 -21.99
CA ARG A 233 -19.69 -6.89 -23.26
C ARG A 233 -19.11 -7.91 -24.24
N ILE A 234 -19.94 -8.89 -24.62
CA ILE A 234 -19.58 -9.90 -25.61
C ILE A 234 -19.34 -9.18 -26.94
N THR A 235 -18.08 -9.14 -27.38
CA THR A 235 -17.77 -8.90 -28.79
C THR A 235 -18.12 -10.19 -29.54
N VAL A 236 -18.82 -10.07 -30.67
CA VAL A 236 -19.65 -11.07 -31.35
C VAL A 236 -18.96 -12.41 -31.73
N ASN A 237 -17.67 -12.61 -31.46
CA ASN A 237 -16.89 -13.76 -31.95
C ASN A 237 -16.29 -14.68 -30.88
N SER A 238 -16.74 -14.62 -29.62
CA SER A 238 -16.22 -15.53 -28.57
C SER A 238 -17.36 -16.34 -27.96
N LEU A 239 -17.42 -17.63 -28.31
CA LEU A 239 -18.37 -18.65 -27.82
C LEU A 239 -18.14 -19.05 -26.35
N GLU A 240 -17.21 -18.43 -25.65
CA GLU A 240 -16.95 -18.68 -24.23
C GLU A 240 -17.59 -17.57 -23.39
N ARG A 241 -18.65 -17.91 -22.67
CA ARG A 241 -19.17 -17.11 -21.55
C ARG A 241 -18.12 -17.11 -20.43
N GLN A 242 -17.13 -16.24 -20.53
CA GLN A 242 -16.15 -16.05 -19.45
C GLN A 242 -16.83 -15.43 -18.22
N GLN A 243 -16.48 -16.01 -17.08
CA GLN A 243 -17.10 -15.84 -15.77
C GLN A 243 -16.94 -14.43 -15.19
N ILE A 244 -17.87 -14.11 -14.29
CA ILE A 244 -18.17 -12.83 -13.65
C ILE A 244 -16.98 -12.30 -12.84
N VAL A 245 -16.61 -11.03 -13.08
CA VAL A 245 -15.69 -10.29 -12.21
C VAL A 245 -16.55 -9.67 -11.11
N HIS A 246 -16.36 -10.12 -9.87
CA HIS A 246 -16.97 -9.47 -8.71
C HIS A 246 -16.26 -8.13 -8.49
N VAL A 247 -17.03 -7.05 -8.46
CA VAL A 247 -16.48 -5.69 -8.33
C VAL A 247 -16.88 -5.09 -7.00
N ALA A 248 -15.92 -4.44 -6.35
CA ALA A 248 -16.16 -3.69 -5.14
C ALA A 248 -17.24 -2.61 -5.37
N SER A 249 -18.14 -2.46 -4.41
CA SER A 249 -19.24 -1.50 -4.49
C SER A 249 -18.93 -0.24 -3.68
N GLN A 250 -19.40 0.91 -4.18
CA GLN A 250 -19.30 2.19 -3.49
C GLN A 250 -20.68 2.81 -3.35
N HIS A 251 -21.07 3.12 -2.11
CA HIS A 251 -22.30 3.85 -1.79
C HIS A 251 -21.96 5.25 -1.31
N VAL A 252 -22.84 6.23 -1.56
CA VAL A 252 -22.66 7.60 -1.08
C VAL A 252 -23.83 7.96 -0.18
N ILE A 253 -23.52 8.34 1.05
CA ILE A 253 -24.46 8.87 2.03
C ILE A 253 -24.18 10.37 2.14
N THR A 254 -25.24 11.18 2.12
CA THR A 254 -25.14 12.63 2.27
C THR A 254 -25.84 13.03 3.55
N LEU A 255 -25.10 13.62 4.49
CA LEU A 255 -25.69 14.18 5.72
C LEU A 255 -26.66 15.33 5.37
N PRO A 256 -27.70 15.54 6.19
CA PRO A 256 -28.67 16.60 5.95
C PRO A 256 -28.09 18.01 6.16
N THR A 257 -26.99 18.11 6.92
CA THR A 257 -26.32 19.37 7.25
C THR A 257 -24.98 19.51 6.54
N ASN A 258 -24.55 20.75 6.31
CA ASN A 258 -23.20 21.08 5.81
C ASN A 258 -22.21 21.41 6.94
N GLU A 259 -22.51 21.01 8.16
CA GLU A 259 -21.61 21.25 9.29
C GLU A 259 -20.31 20.45 9.14
N PRO A 260 -19.16 21.02 9.52
CA PRO A 260 -17.91 20.28 9.56
C PRO A 260 -18.00 18.98 10.35
N ILE A 261 -17.55 17.88 9.76
CA ILE A 261 -17.38 16.61 10.47
C ILE A 261 -16.17 16.75 11.39
N THR A 262 -16.37 16.50 12.69
CA THR A 262 -15.35 16.59 13.73
C THR A 262 -14.91 15.22 14.25
N GLY A 263 -15.76 14.20 14.11
CA GLY A 263 -15.46 12.82 14.50
C GLY A 263 -16.08 11.81 13.54
N PHE A 264 -15.37 10.72 13.29
CA PHE A 264 -15.78 9.71 12.31
C PHE A 264 -15.25 8.34 12.68
N VAL A 265 -16.13 7.36 12.87
CA VAL A 265 -15.77 5.98 13.22
C VAL A 265 -16.68 5.00 12.50
N ALA A 266 -16.10 4.02 11.83
CA ALA A 266 -16.79 2.86 11.32
C ALA A 266 -16.69 1.69 12.32
N THR A 267 -17.79 0.97 12.51
CA THR A 267 -17.87 -0.23 13.36
C THR A 267 -18.71 -1.30 12.66
N ASP A 268 -18.50 -2.56 13.02
CA ASP A 268 -19.32 -3.68 12.60
C ASP A 268 -20.00 -4.42 13.76
N GLU A 269 -19.79 -3.97 14.99
CA GLU A 269 -20.47 -4.45 16.19
C GLU A 269 -21.36 -3.34 16.82
N PRO A 270 -22.60 -3.67 17.22
CA PRO A 270 -23.30 -4.95 17.03
C PRO A 270 -23.76 -5.20 15.58
N TYR A 271 -23.77 -4.18 14.73
CA TYR A 271 -24.06 -4.29 13.29
C TYR A 271 -23.26 -3.22 12.50
N PRO A 272 -22.97 -3.45 11.20
CA PRO A 272 -22.27 -2.49 10.34
C PRO A 272 -22.87 -1.09 10.42
N SER A 273 -22.08 -0.14 10.91
CA SER A 273 -22.53 1.24 11.15
C SER A 273 -21.39 2.24 11.04
N ILE A 274 -21.75 3.49 10.76
CA ILE A 274 -20.82 4.62 10.79
C ILE A 274 -21.36 5.66 11.78
N LEU A 275 -20.56 6.00 12.77
CA LEU A 275 -20.82 7.13 13.65
C LEU A 275 -20.13 8.38 13.09
N VAL A 276 -20.90 9.45 12.94
CA VAL A 276 -20.42 10.73 12.42
C VAL A 276 -20.81 11.83 13.38
N CYS A 277 -19.82 12.55 13.89
CA CYS A 277 -20.00 13.66 14.81
C CYS A 277 -19.79 14.97 14.06
N THR A 278 -20.76 15.87 14.15
CA THR A 278 -20.61 17.28 13.77
C THR A 278 -20.56 18.15 15.03
N GLN A 279 -20.54 19.47 14.87
CA GLN A 279 -20.55 20.37 16.02
C GLN A 279 -21.87 20.30 16.81
N SER A 280 -23.00 20.07 16.13
CA SER A 280 -24.33 20.04 16.77
C SER A 280 -24.89 18.64 16.97
N THR A 281 -24.50 17.66 16.16
CA THR A 281 -25.23 16.39 16.04
C THR A 281 -24.31 15.19 15.94
N LEU A 282 -24.68 14.10 16.62
CA LEU A 282 -24.08 12.77 16.44
C LEU A 282 -25.03 11.91 15.60
N TYR A 283 -24.60 11.52 14.41
CA TYR A 283 -25.32 10.65 13.50
C TYR A 283 -24.86 9.19 13.68
N LEU A 284 -25.81 8.27 13.75
CA LEU A 284 -25.58 6.84 13.61
C LEU A 284 -26.16 6.40 12.26
N LEU A 285 -25.29 6.00 11.34
CA LEU A 285 -25.67 5.57 10.00
C LEU A 285 -25.55 4.04 9.93
N PRO A 286 -26.66 3.29 10.11
CA PRO A 286 -26.64 1.85 9.90
C PRO A 286 -26.36 1.55 8.43
N LEU A 287 -25.47 0.60 8.21
CA LEU A 287 -25.12 0.07 6.90
C LEU A 287 -25.84 -1.25 6.72
N ASP A 288 -27.16 -1.21 6.58
CA ASP A 288 -27.95 -2.42 6.33
C ASP A 288 -27.43 -3.16 5.08
N GLY A 289 -27.53 -4.50 5.13
CA GLY A 289 -27.14 -5.43 4.06
C GLY A 289 -28.17 -5.55 2.94
#